data_AF-A0A2E4Z5K0-F1
#
_entry.id   AF-A0A2E4Z5K0-F1
#
_cell.length_a   1.000
_cell.length_b   1.000
_cell.length_c   1.000
_cell.angle_alpha   90.00
_cell.angle_beta   90.00
_cell.angle_gamma   90.00
#
_symmetry.space_group_name_H-M   'P 1'
#
loop_
_entity.id
_entity.type
_entity.pdbx_description
1 polymer ?
#
loop_
_entity_poly.entity_id
_entity_poly.type
_entity_poly.pdbx_seq_one_letter_code
_entity_poly.pdbx_strand_id
1 'polypeptide(L)'
;MNFFSRFNLVPTVTATTTLVLLLALAAVSWAIASSIGSRIADQSIDQQDASLRVAAELLSRDMKGVDITYDKSGNVERVVMDSIPSEFADHTMIDTIGRVTSETATIFAWDDESKDFWRKTTNIIKDDGKRAVGTPLGQNGAVYPVVTKGKTFRGEAVILGKPYYTIYQPILSPENKIIGILYAGVGKGEITAFANQITTNIGIAAVITLIAGTVLMAFVSKHVLGPIPALANTASRLAEGRYDEEVPYASHRNEIGTMANALSVLRNAAIEKQAIESHAADQREAADNERNAREAEKAADESQFRDAMERLGAGLACLSEGDLTVRLDTPLATRFEKLREDFNHAVGRLGETLVEFRTEAQEIETSSGEMRNATDELAHRTEGQAASLEETAAALTEITETVSSSSQRADEASTMAEKAQKSTVASRAVVEDAVNAMARIEGASNEISNIINVIDEIAFQTNLLALNAGVEAARAGEAGKGFAVVAQEVRELAQRSANAAKDIKTLITKSGEEVESGVKLVNATGETLADISEQVAMINDHIQSIAMAAREQSSGIAGINAAVNQMDQVTQHNAAMVQEATTTMQHVSDSSRKLAQLIGQFQLEAGGRAAQPMRMAS
;
A
#
# COMPACT_ATOMS: atom_id res chain seq x y z
N MET A 1 -27.09 57.18 -28.51
CA MET A 1 -27.84 56.28 -29.42
C MET A 1 -27.94 56.89 -30.83
N ASN A 2 -26.79 57.23 -31.46
CA ASN A 2 -26.74 57.85 -32.80
C ASN A 2 -25.52 57.37 -33.63
N PHE A 3 -24.86 56.28 -33.20
CA PHE A 3 -23.64 55.77 -33.85
C PHE A 3 -23.95 54.82 -35.02
N PHE A 4 -25.08 54.10 -34.96
CA PHE A 4 -25.46 53.09 -35.95
C PHE A 4 -26.17 53.63 -37.20
N SER A 5 -26.51 54.93 -37.24
CA SER A 5 -27.21 55.53 -38.39
C SER A 5 -26.32 55.81 -39.61
N ARG A 6 -24.99 55.57 -39.50
CA ARG A 6 -24.01 55.80 -40.57
C ARG A 6 -23.55 54.55 -41.31
N PHE A 7 -24.05 53.36 -40.94
CA PHE A 7 -23.59 52.08 -41.50
C PHE A 7 -24.74 51.30 -42.14
N ASN A 8 -24.41 50.53 -43.19
CA ASN A 8 -25.38 49.66 -43.85
C ASN A 8 -25.93 48.62 -42.86
N LEU A 9 -27.21 48.27 -43.03
CA LEU A 9 -27.98 47.47 -42.08
C LEU A 9 -27.37 46.07 -41.87
N VAL A 10 -26.88 45.43 -42.95
CA VAL A 10 -26.25 44.10 -42.92
C VAL A 10 -24.96 44.07 -42.09
N PRO A 11 -23.91 44.87 -42.37
CA PRO A 11 -22.68 44.84 -41.57
C PRO A 11 -22.91 45.28 -40.11
N THR A 12 -23.90 46.12 -39.86
CA THR A 12 -24.24 46.57 -38.51
C THR A 12 -24.82 45.43 -37.66
N VAL A 13 -25.77 44.68 -38.21
CA VAL A 13 -26.37 43.52 -37.53
C VAL A 13 -25.32 42.43 -37.32
N THR A 14 -24.55 42.08 -38.35
CA THR A 14 -23.48 41.08 -38.22
C THR A 14 -22.44 41.50 -37.17
N ALA A 15 -21.99 42.76 -37.16
CA ALA A 15 -21.00 43.25 -36.20
C ALA A 15 -21.52 43.28 -34.76
N THR A 16 -22.76 43.72 -34.55
CA THR A 16 -23.36 43.78 -33.21
C THR A 16 -23.63 42.37 -32.65
N THR A 17 -24.14 41.44 -33.44
CA THR A 17 -24.33 40.05 -33.01
C THR A 17 -23.01 39.35 -32.75
N THR A 18 -22.00 39.54 -33.60
CA THR A 18 -20.65 38.99 -33.38
C THR A 18 -20.02 39.54 -32.10
N LEU A 19 -20.20 40.84 -31.82
CA LEU A 19 -19.71 41.47 -30.59
C LEU A 19 -20.41 40.91 -29.35
N VAL A 20 -21.73 40.70 -29.40
CA VAL A 20 -22.48 40.07 -28.30
C VAL A 20 -22.03 38.63 -28.07
N LEU A 21 -21.83 37.86 -29.14
CA LEU A 21 -21.36 36.47 -29.07
C LEU A 21 -19.93 36.40 -28.49
N LEU A 22 -19.06 37.32 -28.91
CA LEU A 22 -17.69 37.46 -28.40
C LEU A 22 -17.69 37.81 -26.91
N LEU A 23 -18.52 38.77 -26.48
CA LEU A 23 -18.64 39.16 -25.07
C LEU A 23 -19.19 38.02 -24.21
N ALA A 24 -20.18 37.27 -24.70
CA ALA A 24 -20.73 36.11 -24.00
C ALA A 24 -19.68 34.99 -23.86
N LEU A 25 -18.98 34.64 -24.94
CA LEU A 25 -17.92 33.63 -24.92
C LEU A 25 -16.74 34.06 -24.03
N ALA A 26 -16.37 35.34 -24.04
CA ALA A 26 -15.34 35.89 -23.17
C ALA A 26 -15.75 35.81 -21.69
N ALA A 27 -17.00 36.16 -21.36
CA ALA A 27 -17.51 36.07 -19.99
C ALA A 27 -17.54 34.63 -19.46
N VAL A 28 -17.99 33.67 -20.28
CA VAL A 28 -17.98 32.25 -19.93
C VAL A 28 -16.55 31.73 -19.78
N SER A 29 -15.65 32.07 -20.70
CA SER A 29 -14.25 31.68 -20.63
C SER A 29 -13.55 32.23 -19.38
N TRP A 30 -13.84 33.48 -19.01
CA TRP A 30 -13.34 34.10 -17.78
C TRP A 30 -13.90 33.43 -16.52
N ALA A 31 -15.20 33.12 -16.47
CA ALA A 31 -15.82 32.43 -15.35
C ALA A 31 -15.23 31.02 -15.15
N ILE A 32 -14.99 30.28 -16.23
CA ILE A 32 -14.38 28.95 -16.17
C ILE A 32 -12.91 29.06 -15.73
N ALA A 33 -12.13 29.97 -16.30
CA ALA A 33 -10.73 30.19 -15.90
C ALA A 33 -10.62 30.57 -14.42
N SER A 34 -11.51 31.43 -13.92
CA SER A 34 -11.58 31.80 -12.50
C SER A 34 -11.97 30.62 -11.61
N SER A 35 -12.90 29.76 -12.06
CA SER A 35 -13.30 28.55 -11.32
C SER A 35 -12.22 27.48 -11.29
N ILE A 36 -11.38 27.38 -12.33
CA ILE A 36 -10.25 26.45 -12.36
C ILE A 36 -9.19 26.93 -11.37
N GLY A 37 -8.89 28.23 -11.34
CA GLY A 37 -7.91 28.81 -10.41
C GLY A 37 -8.24 28.57 -8.94
N SER A 38 -9.51 28.74 -8.53
CA SER A 38 -9.93 28.48 -7.16
C SER A 38 -9.89 26.99 -6.80
N ARG A 39 -10.33 26.11 -7.70
CA ARG A 39 -10.29 24.65 -7.47
C ARG A 39 -8.88 24.09 -7.36
N ILE A 40 -7.92 24.62 -8.13
CA ILE A 40 -6.51 24.19 -8.04
C ILE A 40 -5.93 24.54 -6.66
N ALA A 41 -6.27 25.70 -6.11
CA ALA A 41 -5.79 26.10 -4.79
C ALA A 41 -6.33 25.16 -3.69
N ASP A 42 -7.63 24.87 -3.68
CA ASP A 42 -8.24 23.99 -2.67
C ASP A 42 -7.75 22.54 -2.81
N GLN A 43 -7.75 21.99 -4.04
CA GLN A 43 -7.30 20.63 -4.29
C GLN A 43 -5.80 20.43 -3.97
N SER A 44 -4.98 21.47 -4.13
CA SER A 44 -3.55 21.39 -3.80
C SER A 44 -3.28 21.25 -2.30
N ILE A 45 -4.17 21.74 -1.44
CA ILE A 45 -4.04 21.62 0.02
C ILE A 45 -4.35 20.19 0.46
N ASP A 46 -5.47 19.64 -0.02
CA ASP A 46 -5.87 18.26 0.30
C ASP A 46 -4.83 17.25 -0.19
N GLN A 47 -4.26 17.48 -1.36
CA GLN A 47 -3.21 16.65 -1.93
C GLN A 47 -1.90 16.75 -1.12
N GLN A 48 -1.51 17.95 -0.67
CA GLN A 48 -0.35 18.12 0.23
C GLN A 48 -0.53 17.37 1.55
N ASP A 49 -1.75 17.38 2.13
CA ASP A 49 -2.05 16.64 3.36
C ASP A 49 -1.96 15.14 3.16
N ALA A 50 -2.52 14.63 2.06
CA ALA A 50 -2.42 13.21 1.71
C ALA A 50 -0.97 12.77 1.57
N SER A 51 -0.15 13.56 0.88
CA SER A 51 1.25 13.26 0.65
C SER A 51 2.09 13.36 1.91
N LEU A 52 1.79 14.32 2.79
CA LEU A 52 2.41 14.38 4.11
C LEU A 52 2.03 13.18 4.97
N ARG A 53 0.77 12.72 4.95
CA ARG A 53 0.34 11.51 5.67
C ARG A 53 1.09 10.27 5.20
N VAL A 54 1.20 10.07 3.88
CA VAL A 54 1.96 8.93 3.33
C VAL A 54 3.44 9.02 3.69
N ALA A 55 4.04 10.21 3.59
CA ALA A 55 5.44 10.42 3.95
C ALA A 55 5.69 10.18 5.45
N ALA A 56 4.78 10.64 6.31
CA ALA A 56 4.79 10.43 7.75
C ALA A 56 4.66 8.94 8.09
N GLU A 57 3.67 8.25 7.53
CA GLU A 57 3.44 6.83 7.80
C GLU A 57 4.65 5.96 7.38
N LEU A 58 5.20 6.22 6.19
CA LEU A 58 6.40 5.53 5.72
C LEU A 58 7.63 5.86 6.58
N LEU A 59 7.73 7.09 7.10
CA LEU A 59 8.77 7.48 8.04
C LEU A 59 8.66 6.71 9.36
N SER A 60 7.44 6.55 9.92
CA SER A 60 7.20 5.80 11.15
C SER A 60 7.49 4.30 10.97
N ARG A 61 7.15 3.75 9.80
CA ARG A 61 7.40 2.34 9.49
C ARG A 61 8.88 2.02 9.31
N ASP A 62 9.60 2.85 8.55
CA ASP A 62 10.97 2.54 8.11
C ASP A 62 12.04 3.06 9.11
N MET A 63 11.68 3.96 10.04
CA MET A 63 12.60 4.52 11.04
C MET A 63 12.13 4.26 12.47
N LYS A 64 13.02 3.68 13.30
CA LYS A 64 12.74 3.43 14.71
C LYS A 64 12.71 4.74 15.51
N GLY A 65 11.81 4.81 16.48
CA GLY A 65 11.70 5.96 17.40
C GLY A 65 11.02 7.18 16.77
N VAL A 66 10.17 6.98 15.75
CA VAL A 66 9.33 8.02 15.15
C VAL A 66 7.89 7.83 15.62
N ASP A 67 7.32 8.86 16.22
CA ASP A 67 5.95 8.89 16.72
C ASP A 67 5.16 10.02 16.08
N ILE A 68 3.95 9.73 15.59
CA ILE A 68 3.18 10.63 14.73
C ILE A 68 1.80 10.84 15.33
N THR A 69 1.46 12.11 15.55
CA THR A 69 0.14 12.53 16.04
C THR A 69 -0.68 13.06 14.86
N TYR A 70 -1.92 12.59 14.75
CA TYR A 70 -2.87 13.02 13.73
C TYR A 70 -3.98 13.88 14.36
N ASP A 71 -4.45 14.89 13.63
CA ASP A 71 -5.57 15.73 14.04
C ASP A 71 -6.94 15.03 13.80
N LYS A 72 -8.04 15.70 14.16
CA LYS A 72 -9.41 15.17 13.99
C LYS A 72 -9.82 14.89 12.54
N SER A 73 -9.14 15.51 11.58
CA SER A 73 -9.36 15.30 10.14
C SER A 73 -8.45 14.20 9.58
N GLY A 74 -7.61 13.58 10.44
CA GLY A 74 -6.64 12.57 10.06
C GLY A 74 -5.34 13.13 9.47
N ASN A 75 -5.12 14.45 9.51
CA ASN A 75 -3.90 15.08 8.99
C ASN A 75 -2.77 15.02 10.02
N VAL A 76 -1.53 15.03 9.55
CA VAL A 76 -0.36 15.04 10.44
C VAL A 76 -0.33 16.34 11.24
N GLU A 77 -0.51 16.24 12.55
CA GLU A 77 -0.41 17.36 13.48
C GLU A 77 1.02 17.53 13.98
N ARG A 78 1.67 16.42 14.33
CA ARG A 78 3.00 16.43 14.96
C ARG A 78 3.82 15.20 14.58
N VAL A 79 5.11 15.41 14.32
CA VAL A 79 6.09 14.35 14.07
C VAL A 79 7.18 14.46 15.13
N VAL A 80 7.36 13.42 15.93
CA VAL A 80 8.37 13.32 16.97
C VAL A 80 9.36 12.22 16.57
N MET A 81 10.65 12.47 16.73
CA MET A 81 11.70 11.53 16.40
C MET A 81 12.87 11.66 17.39
N ASP A 82 13.44 10.54 17.83
CA ASP A 82 14.56 10.55 18.78
C ASP A 82 15.83 11.21 18.20
N SER A 83 16.21 10.84 16.98
CA SER A 83 17.34 11.42 16.27
C SER A 83 17.26 11.18 14.77
N ILE A 84 17.74 12.14 13.97
CA ILE A 84 17.85 11.98 12.51
C ILE A 84 19.26 11.47 12.20
N PRO A 85 19.41 10.36 11.45
CA PRO A 85 20.71 9.87 11.02
C PRO A 85 21.53 10.94 10.29
N SER A 86 22.83 11.00 10.57
CA SER A 86 23.74 11.93 9.90
C SER A 86 23.87 11.63 8.40
N GLU A 87 23.79 10.34 8.05
CA GLU A 87 23.80 9.79 6.70
C GLU A 87 22.76 8.68 6.56
N PHE A 88 22.19 8.53 5.37
CA PHE A 88 21.25 7.47 5.01
C PHE A 88 21.96 6.45 4.11
N ALA A 89 21.93 5.16 4.46
CA ALA A 89 22.60 4.10 3.70
C ALA A 89 22.00 3.92 2.29
N ASP A 90 20.68 4.14 2.16
CA ASP A 90 19.96 4.18 0.90
C ASP A 90 18.82 5.22 0.96
N HIS A 91 18.22 5.50 -0.20
CA HIS A 91 17.13 6.47 -0.34
C HIS A 91 15.78 5.79 -0.66
N THR A 92 15.66 4.48 -0.42
CA THR A 92 14.54 3.65 -0.85
C THR A 92 13.21 4.13 -0.27
N MET A 93 13.21 4.57 1.00
CA MET A 93 12.03 5.11 1.66
C MET A 93 11.47 6.34 0.91
N ILE A 94 12.32 7.32 0.60
CA ILE A 94 11.92 8.55 -0.07
C ILE A 94 11.58 8.30 -1.56
N ASP A 95 12.26 7.35 -2.19
CA ASP A 95 11.92 6.90 -3.55
C ASP A 95 10.58 6.16 -3.59
N THR A 96 10.26 5.40 -2.54
CA THR A 96 8.97 4.72 -2.39
C THR A 96 7.84 5.72 -2.18
N ILE A 97 8.05 6.77 -1.38
CA ILE A 97 7.10 7.88 -1.27
C ILE A 97 6.84 8.45 -2.65
N GLY A 98 7.89 8.78 -3.41
CA GLY A 98 7.71 9.31 -4.76
C GLY A 98 7.02 8.36 -5.74
N ARG A 99 7.19 7.05 -5.60
CA ARG A 99 6.49 6.06 -6.43
C ARG A 99 5.01 5.92 -6.06
N VAL A 100 4.69 6.02 -4.78
CA VAL A 100 3.32 5.86 -4.26
C VAL A 100 2.50 7.12 -4.47
N THR A 101 3.08 8.29 -4.20
CA THR A 101 2.36 9.58 -4.26
C THR A 101 2.56 10.33 -5.56
N SER A 102 3.53 9.93 -6.41
CA SER A 102 4.01 10.72 -7.55
C SER A 102 4.55 12.10 -7.14
N GLU A 103 5.03 12.25 -5.90
CA GLU A 103 5.53 13.52 -5.38
C GLU A 103 7.00 13.48 -4.92
N THR A 104 7.54 14.65 -4.68
CA THR A 104 8.87 14.79 -4.08
C THR A 104 8.78 14.76 -2.56
N ALA A 105 9.70 14.03 -1.92
CA ALA A 105 9.82 13.97 -0.48
C ALA A 105 11.27 14.17 -0.05
N THR A 106 11.48 14.73 1.14
CA THR A 106 12.82 15.06 1.65
C THR A 106 12.80 15.11 3.17
N ILE A 107 13.87 14.62 3.79
CA ILE A 107 14.14 14.86 5.20
C ILE A 107 15.32 15.82 5.31
N PHE A 108 15.10 16.88 6.08
CA PHE A 108 16.16 17.79 6.48
C PHE A 108 16.51 17.55 7.94
N ALA A 109 17.79 17.67 8.28
CA ALA A 109 18.26 17.74 9.66
C ALA A 109 18.72 19.15 10.01
N TRP A 110 18.46 19.57 11.24
CA TRP A 110 18.99 20.82 11.78
C TRP A 110 20.50 20.71 11.96
N ASP A 111 21.22 21.71 11.46
CA ASP A 111 22.65 21.88 11.69
C ASP A 111 22.91 23.07 12.61
N ASP A 112 23.61 22.85 13.71
CA ASP A 112 23.83 23.88 14.72
C ASP A 112 24.92 24.89 14.33
N GLU A 113 25.85 24.51 13.45
CA GLU A 113 26.92 25.39 12.97
C GLU A 113 26.39 26.40 11.95
N SER A 114 25.68 25.93 10.92
CA SER A 114 25.11 26.80 9.89
C SER A 114 23.82 27.49 10.32
N LYS A 115 23.21 27.04 11.43
CA LYS A 115 21.84 27.42 11.85
C LYS A 115 20.87 27.29 10.69
N ASP A 116 20.90 26.16 9.98
CA ASP A 116 20.01 25.88 8.85
C ASP A 116 19.69 24.39 8.75
N PHE A 117 18.69 24.06 7.94
CA PHE A 117 18.26 22.70 7.67
C PHE A 117 18.96 22.16 6.43
N TRP A 118 19.63 21.02 6.56
CA TRP A 118 20.35 20.38 5.46
C TRP A 118 19.64 19.13 4.97
N ARG A 119 19.45 19.00 3.65
CA ARG A 119 18.84 17.82 3.02
C ARG A 119 19.69 16.58 3.30
N LYS A 120 19.15 15.62 4.05
CA LYS A 120 19.82 14.35 4.36
C LYS A 120 19.42 13.23 3.41
N THR A 121 18.16 13.17 3.01
CA THR A 121 17.66 12.22 2.02
C THR A 121 16.56 12.87 1.19
N THR A 122 16.54 12.63 -0.13
CA THR A 122 15.62 13.26 -1.08
C THR A 122 15.49 12.45 -2.37
N ASN A 123 14.31 12.47 -2.98
CA ASN A 123 14.08 11.99 -4.35
C ASN A 123 14.19 13.11 -5.40
N ILE A 124 14.55 14.33 -4.98
CA ILE A 124 14.78 15.45 -5.88
C ILE A 124 16.14 15.28 -6.56
N ILE A 125 16.11 15.23 -7.88
CA ILE A 125 17.29 15.16 -8.75
C ILE A 125 17.59 16.55 -9.32
N LYS A 126 18.86 16.97 -9.22
CA LYS A 126 19.39 18.21 -9.83
C LYS A 126 19.50 18.04 -11.33
N ASP A 127 19.68 19.14 -12.06
CA ASP A 127 19.85 19.11 -13.52
C ASP A 127 21.16 18.40 -13.96
N ASP A 128 22.11 18.19 -13.04
CA ASP A 128 23.33 17.40 -13.27
C ASP A 128 23.13 15.87 -13.10
N GLY A 129 21.90 15.43 -12.83
CA GLY A 129 21.54 14.02 -12.62
C GLY A 129 21.84 13.47 -11.22
N LYS A 130 22.43 14.27 -10.32
CA LYS A 130 22.71 13.86 -8.93
C LYS A 130 21.56 14.23 -7.99
N ARG A 131 21.39 13.47 -6.91
CA ARG A 131 20.42 13.81 -5.85
C ARG A 131 20.78 15.13 -5.17
N ALA A 132 19.77 15.88 -4.75
CA ALA A 132 19.94 17.16 -4.07
C ALA A 132 20.37 17.04 -2.58
N VAL A 133 20.90 15.89 -2.16
CA VAL A 133 21.44 15.67 -0.82
C VAL A 133 22.58 16.65 -0.54
N GLY A 134 22.68 17.11 0.72
CA GLY A 134 23.73 18.03 1.14
C GLY A 134 23.53 19.46 0.65
N THR A 135 22.30 19.86 0.33
CA THR A 135 21.97 21.27 0.04
C THR A 135 21.16 21.87 1.19
N PRO A 136 21.38 23.14 1.55
CA PRO A 136 20.61 23.79 2.61
C PRO A 136 19.18 24.12 2.14
N LEU A 137 18.27 24.29 3.10
CA LEU A 137 16.95 24.88 2.87
C LEU A 137 17.08 26.35 2.47
N GLY A 138 17.97 27.09 3.17
CA GLY A 138 18.25 28.50 2.93
C GLY A 138 17.43 29.42 3.81
N GLN A 139 18.11 30.28 4.57
CA GLN A 139 17.50 31.17 5.56
C GLN A 139 16.61 32.29 4.99
N ASN A 140 16.83 32.65 3.71
CA ASN A 140 16.09 33.73 3.04
C ASN A 140 14.76 33.28 2.42
N GLY A 141 14.44 31.99 2.47
CA GLY A 141 13.20 31.44 1.90
C GLY A 141 11.98 31.66 2.79
N ALA A 142 10.79 31.67 2.19
CA ALA A 142 9.52 31.83 2.91
C ALA A 142 9.24 30.73 3.95
N VAL A 143 9.83 29.55 3.75
CA VAL A 143 9.68 28.36 4.60
C VAL A 143 10.41 28.53 5.93
N TYR A 144 11.67 28.99 5.88
CA TYR A 144 12.60 29.05 7.02
C TYR A 144 12.03 29.73 8.28
N PRO A 145 11.44 30.95 8.22
CA PRO A 145 10.92 31.63 9.41
C PRO A 145 9.67 30.98 10.04
N VAL A 146 9.02 30.05 9.32
CA VAL A 146 7.82 29.34 9.80
C VAL A 146 8.23 28.04 10.50
N VAL A 147 9.05 27.23 9.84
CA VAL A 147 9.50 25.93 10.37
C VAL A 147 10.41 26.07 11.58
N THR A 148 11.24 27.12 11.65
CA THR A 148 12.07 27.43 12.83
C THR A 148 11.26 27.82 14.07
N LYS A 149 9.98 28.20 13.91
CA LYS A 149 9.04 28.43 15.01
C LYS A 149 8.26 27.17 15.41
N GLY A 150 8.60 26.01 14.82
CA GLY A 150 7.90 24.76 15.04
C GLY A 150 6.51 24.70 14.41
N LYS A 151 6.24 25.55 13.39
CA LYS A 151 4.96 25.55 12.68
C LYS A 151 5.11 24.90 11.30
N THR A 152 4.06 24.21 10.88
CA THR A 152 3.94 23.66 9.52
C THR A 152 3.83 24.79 8.51
N PHE A 153 4.67 24.76 7.48
CA PHE A 153 4.55 25.67 6.33
C PHE A 153 3.77 24.96 5.22
N ARG A 154 2.84 25.69 4.61
CA ARG A 154 2.06 25.25 3.44
C ARG A 154 2.09 26.36 2.41
N GLY A 155 2.46 26.05 1.18
CA GLY A 155 2.44 27.02 0.10
C GLY A 155 3.46 26.78 -0.99
N GLU A 156 3.61 27.78 -1.84
CA GLU A 156 4.56 27.72 -2.96
C GLU A 156 5.98 27.94 -2.47
N ALA A 157 6.89 27.04 -2.87
CA ALA A 157 8.31 27.19 -2.67
C ALA A 157 9.08 26.86 -3.95
N VAL A 158 10.18 27.58 -4.17
CA VAL A 158 11.06 27.33 -5.32
C VAL A 158 12.20 26.43 -4.86
N ILE A 159 12.30 25.25 -5.44
CA ILE A 159 13.33 24.26 -5.13
C ILE A 159 14.19 24.08 -6.37
N LEU A 160 15.47 24.44 -6.27
CA LEU A 160 16.43 24.38 -7.38
C LEU A 160 15.92 25.09 -8.65
N GLY A 161 15.27 26.26 -8.49
CA GLY A 161 14.73 27.04 -9.62
C GLY A 161 13.40 26.54 -10.18
N LYS A 162 12.86 25.42 -9.69
CA LYS A 162 11.56 24.87 -10.10
C LYS A 162 10.49 25.18 -9.04
N PRO A 163 9.30 25.67 -9.42
CA PRO A 163 8.23 25.96 -8.47
C PRO A 163 7.49 24.68 -8.05
N TYR A 164 7.29 24.51 -6.75
CA TYR A 164 6.55 23.41 -6.15
C TYR A 164 5.44 23.95 -5.24
N TYR A 165 4.35 23.19 -5.16
CA TYR A 165 3.42 23.28 -4.03
C TYR A 165 3.92 22.36 -2.93
N THR A 166 4.12 22.91 -1.75
CA THR A 166 4.96 22.26 -0.73
C THR A 166 4.34 22.33 0.65
N ILE A 167 4.58 21.27 1.41
CA ILE A 167 4.29 21.21 2.83
C ILE A 167 5.56 20.81 3.57
N TYR A 168 5.88 21.56 4.62
CA TYR A 168 7.04 21.32 5.48
C TYR A 168 6.57 21.17 6.92
N GLN A 169 6.71 19.95 7.45
CA GLN A 169 6.36 19.58 8.82
C GLN A 169 7.62 19.49 9.68
N PRO A 170 7.76 20.32 10.73
CA PRO A 170 8.88 20.21 11.66
C PRO A 170 8.90 18.85 12.36
N ILE A 171 10.09 18.27 12.47
CA ILE A 171 10.39 17.06 13.24
C ILE A 171 10.97 17.51 14.59
N LEU A 172 10.32 17.08 15.67
CA LEU A 172 10.65 17.45 17.04
C LEU A 172 11.34 16.28 17.76
N SER A 173 12.26 16.57 18.68
CA SER A 173 12.71 15.57 19.66
C SER A 173 11.65 15.34 20.74
N PRO A 174 11.76 14.27 21.56
CA PRO A 174 10.90 14.08 22.72
C PRO A 174 10.87 15.27 23.69
N GLU A 175 11.95 16.06 23.75
CA GLU A 175 12.08 17.30 24.53
C GLU A 175 11.53 18.55 23.82
N ASN A 176 10.78 18.37 22.73
CA ASN A 176 10.15 19.43 21.95
C ASN A 176 11.14 20.39 21.25
N LYS A 177 12.37 19.94 20.98
CA LYS A 177 13.37 20.67 20.20
C LYS A 177 13.23 20.34 18.72
N ILE A 178 13.32 21.34 17.85
CA ILE A 178 13.30 21.10 16.39
C ILE A 178 14.63 20.48 15.98
N ILE A 179 14.59 19.25 15.46
CA ILE A 179 15.77 18.50 15.02
C ILE A 179 15.80 18.31 13.49
N GLY A 180 14.69 18.56 12.81
CA GLY A 180 14.61 18.45 11.36
C GLY A 180 13.27 18.84 10.78
N ILE A 181 13.07 18.53 9.50
CA ILE A 181 11.84 18.82 8.76
C ILE A 181 11.54 17.67 7.81
N LEU A 182 10.29 17.22 7.80
CA LEU A 182 9.74 16.36 6.77
C LEU A 182 9.08 17.23 5.70
N TYR A 183 9.52 17.07 4.45
CA TYR A 183 9.02 17.78 3.30
C TYR A 183 8.30 16.82 2.35
N ALA A 184 7.16 17.28 1.84
CA ALA A 184 6.49 16.72 0.67
C ALA A 184 6.10 17.84 -0.30
N GLY A 185 6.14 17.58 -1.59
CA GLY A 185 5.69 18.56 -2.57
C GLY A 185 5.57 18.06 -4.00
N VAL A 186 4.66 18.69 -4.73
CA VAL A 186 4.31 18.39 -6.12
C VAL A 186 4.78 19.52 -7.04
N GLY A 187 5.30 19.15 -8.21
CA GLY A 187 5.78 20.10 -9.19
C GLY A 187 4.62 20.93 -9.75
N LYS A 188 4.71 22.27 -9.69
CA LYS A 188 3.67 23.15 -10.25
C LYS A 188 3.52 22.96 -11.77
N GLY A 189 4.59 22.54 -12.45
CA GLY A 189 4.57 22.24 -13.89
C GLY A 189 3.58 21.12 -14.27
N GLU A 190 3.41 20.09 -13.44
CA GLU A 190 2.52 18.96 -13.73
C GLU A 190 1.04 19.38 -13.57
N ILE A 191 0.74 20.13 -12.52
CA ILE A 191 -0.62 20.66 -12.25
C ILE A 191 -0.99 21.74 -13.28
N THR A 192 -0.06 22.65 -13.60
CA THR A 192 -0.32 23.73 -14.55
C THR A 192 -0.37 23.25 -16.00
N ALA A 193 0.33 22.17 -16.37
CA ALA A 193 0.21 21.57 -17.71
C ALA A 193 -1.20 21.03 -17.95
N PHE A 194 -1.79 20.34 -16.96
CA PHE A 194 -3.16 19.86 -17.03
C PHE A 194 -4.17 21.02 -17.11
N ALA A 195 -4.00 22.05 -16.28
CA ALA A 195 -4.85 23.24 -16.29
C ALA A 195 -4.75 24.05 -17.61
N ASN A 196 -3.53 24.18 -18.15
CA ASN A 196 -3.29 24.86 -19.42
C ASN A 196 -3.92 24.08 -20.58
N GLN A 197 -3.83 22.75 -20.60
CA GLN A 197 -4.46 21.93 -21.63
C GLN A 197 -5.97 22.11 -21.67
N ILE A 198 -6.62 22.12 -20.50
CA ILE A 198 -8.07 22.38 -20.39
C ILE A 198 -8.40 23.79 -20.88
N THR A 199 -7.62 24.79 -20.46
CA THR A 199 -7.82 26.19 -20.85
C THR A 199 -7.64 26.40 -22.36
N THR A 200 -6.64 25.77 -22.97
CA THR A 200 -6.40 25.83 -24.42
C THR A 200 -7.52 25.15 -25.21
N ASN A 201 -7.99 23.98 -24.77
CA ASN A 201 -9.10 23.29 -25.44
C ASN A 201 -10.40 24.11 -25.41
N ILE A 202 -10.71 24.76 -24.28
CA ILE A 202 -11.86 25.68 -24.16
C ILE A 202 -11.69 26.89 -25.08
N GLY A 203 -10.48 27.47 -25.13
CA GLY A 203 -10.18 28.58 -26.03
C GLY A 203 -10.38 28.24 -27.51
N ILE A 204 -9.93 27.05 -27.95
CA ILE A 204 -10.12 26.57 -29.32
C ILE A 204 -11.61 26.37 -29.62
N ALA A 205 -12.36 25.73 -28.72
CA ALA A 205 -13.79 25.53 -28.88
C ALA A 205 -14.56 26.85 -28.96
N ALA A 206 -14.19 27.86 -28.16
CA ALA A 206 -14.78 29.19 -28.20
C ALA A 206 -14.50 29.90 -29.53
N VAL A 207 -13.27 29.80 -30.07
CA VAL A 207 -12.93 30.39 -31.38
C VAL A 207 -13.70 29.71 -32.52
N ILE A 208 -13.80 28.37 -32.51
CA ILE A 208 -14.57 27.63 -33.52
C ILE A 208 -16.05 28.02 -33.46
N THR A 209 -16.62 28.12 -32.25
CA THR A 209 -18.01 28.53 -32.05
C THR A 209 -18.26 29.97 -32.51
N LEU A 210 -17.31 30.88 -32.22
CA LEU A 210 -17.38 32.26 -32.68
C LEU A 210 -17.32 32.35 -34.20
N ILE A 211 -16.42 31.60 -34.85
CA ILE A 211 -16.29 31.58 -36.32
C ILE A 211 -17.57 31.00 -36.94
N ALA A 212 -18.03 29.84 -36.47
CA ALA A 212 -19.25 29.20 -36.98
C ALA A 212 -20.47 30.11 -36.80
N GLY A 213 -20.63 30.74 -35.63
CA GLY A 213 -21.70 31.70 -35.36
C GLY A 213 -21.62 32.95 -36.23
N THR A 214 -20.41 33.49 -36.45
CA THR A 214 -20.20 34.67 -37.30
C THR A 214 -20.48 34.36 -38.77
N VAL A 215 -20.04 33.21 -39.27
CA VAL A 215 -20.29 32.77 -40.66
C VAL A 215 -21.78 32.53 -40.88
N LEU A 216 -22.45 31.82 -39.96
CA LEU A 216 -23.88 31.58 -40.03
C LEU A 216 -24.66 32.90 -39.98
N MET A 217 -24.28 33.82 -39.08
CA MET A 217 -24.96 35.12 -38.96
C MET A 217 -24.70 36.02 -40.17
N ALA A 218 -23.51 35.99 -40.77
CA ALA A 218 -23.22 36.70 -42.01
C ALA A 218 -24.02 36.13 -43.19
N PHE A 219 -24.19 34.81 -43.26
CA PHE A 219 -25.01 34.14 -44.27
C PHE A 219 -26.48 34.52 -44.13
N VAL A 220 -27.04 34.41 -42.92
CA VAL A 220 -28.44 34.79 -42.63
C VAL A 220 -28.66 36.28 -42.88
N SER A 221 -27.77 37.15 -42.40
CA SER A 221 -27.91 38.61 -42.57
C SER A 221 -27.82 39.02 -44.03
N LYS A 222 -26.96 38.38 -44.83
CA LYS A 222 -26.85 38.64 -46.27
C LYS A 222 -28.08 38.18 -47.04
N HIS A 223 -28.64 37.00 -46.72
CA HIS A 223 -29.78 36.47 -47.46
C HIS A 223 -31.13 37.04 -47.04
N VAL A 224 -31.30 37.40 -45.77
CA VAL A 224 -32.57 37.91 -45.23
C VAL A 224 -32.65 39.43 -45.29
N LEU A 225 -31.58 40.14 -44.88
CA LEU A 225 -31.58 41.61 -44.80
C LEU A 225 -30.96 42.29 -46.04
N GLY A 226 -30.29 41.53 -46.91
CA GLY A 226 -29.70 42.03 -48.16
C GLY A 226 -30.67 42.71 -49.15
N PRO A 227 -31.94 42.26 -49.26
CA PRO A 227 -32.92 42.92 -50.12
C PRO A 227 -33.42 44.29 -49.60
N ILE A 228 -33.32 44.58 -48.29
CA ILE A 228 -33.91 45.78 -47.68
C ILE A 228 -33.29 47.09 -48.20
N PRO A 229 -31.95 47.25 -48.29
CA PRO A 229 -31.35 48.46 -48.86
C PRO A 229 -31.71 48.68 -50.33
N ALA A 230 -31.87 47.60 -51.10
CA ALA A 230 -32.28 47.69 -52.49
C ALA A 230 -33.73 48.19 -52.61
N LEU A 231 -34.65 47.65 -51.80
CA LEU A 231 -36.04 48.13 -51.76
C LEU A 231 -36.15 49.57 -51.23
N ALA A 232 -35.36 49.96 -50.23
CA ALA A 232 -35.33 51.33 -49.73
C ALA A 232 -34.79 52.33 -50.78
N ASN A 233 -33.78 51.92 -51.58
CA ASN A 233 -33.26 52.73 -52.67
C ASN A 233 -34.27 52.82 -53.82
N THR A 234 -34.95 51.72 -54.17
CA THR A 234 -36.04 51.72 -55.14
C THR A 234 -37.21 52.61 -54.68
N ALA A 235 -37.57 52.58 -53.39
CA ALA A 235 -38.57 53.47 -52.79
C ALA A 235 -38.18 54.96 -52.90
N SER A 236 -36.91 55.30 -52.64
CA SER A 236 -36.41 56.67 -52.79
C SER A 236 -36.42 57.14 -54.25
N ARG A 237 -36.01 56.28 -55.19
CA ARG A 237 -36.01 56.61 -56.63
C ARG A 237 -37.43 56.75 -57.20
N LEU A 238 -38.37 55.95 -56.69
CA LEU A 238 -39.80 56.08 -56.99
C LEU A 238 -40.35 57.41 -56.48
N ALA A 239 -39.95 57.85 -55.29
CA ALA A 239 -40.31 59.17 -54.76
C ALA A 239 -39.68 60.34 -55.54
N GLU A 240 -38.54 60.12 -56.20
CA GLU A 240 -37.88 61.07 -57.11
C GLU A 240 -38.44 61.07 -58.54
N GLY A 241 -39.49 60.28 -58.82
CA GLY A 241 -40.19 60.29 -60.11
C GLY A 241 -39.53 59.49 -61.22
N ARG A 242 -38.62 58.56 -60.90
CA ARG A 242 -37.99 57.64 -61.86
C ARG A 242 -38.67 56.28 -61.81
N TYR A 243 -39.40 55.92 -62.85
CA TYR A 243 -40.28 54.74 -62.87
C TYR A 243 -39.77 53.60 -63.78
N ASP A 244 -38.60 53.77 -64.38
CA ASP A 244 -38.16 53.00 -65.55
C ASP A 244 -37.53 51.65 -65.19
N GLU A 245 -37.28 51.40 -63.90
CA GLU A 245 -36.65 50.18 -63.38
C GLU A 245 -37.66 49.28 -62.65
N GLU A 246 -37.62 47.97 -62.88
CA GLU A 246 -38.45 46.99 -62.15
C GLU A 246 -38.08 46.94 -60.67
N VAL A 247 -39.10 46.81 -59.80
CA VAL A 247 -38.87 46.67 -58.35
C VAL A 247 -38.30 45.28 -58.09
N PRO A 248 -37.04 45.17 -57.64
CA PRO A 248 -36.40 43.87 -57.44
C PRO A 248 -37.07 43.13 -56.27
N TYR A 249 -36.94 41.79 -56.26
CA TYR A 249 -37.41 40.92 -55.16
C TYR A 249 -38.94 40.78 -54.97
N ALA A 250 -39.76 41.24 -55.92
CA ALA A 250 -41.22 41.13 -55.88
C ALA A 250 -41.76 39.68 -55.89
N SER A 251 -40.94 38.71 -56.31
CA SER A 251 -41.27 37.28 -56.35
C SER A 251 -41.02 36.54 -55.03
N HIS A 252 -40.45 37.18 -54.00
CA HIS A 252 -40.28 36.55 -52.69
C HIS A 252 -41.63 36.38 -51.97
N ARG A 253 -41.78 35.29 -51.20
CA ARG A 253 -43.02 34.92 -50.47
C ARG A 253 -43.01 35.27 -48.97
N ASN A 254 -42.05 36.08 -48.54
CA ASN A 254 -41.88 36.54 -47.16
C ASN A 254 -42.18 38.06 -47.05
N GLU A 255 -42.02 38.63 -45.86
CA GLU A 255 -42.33 40.03 -45.53
C GLU A 255 -41.59 41.04 -46.42
N ILE A 256 -40.41 40.67 -46.94
CA ILE A 256 -39.64 41.45 -47.92
C ILE A 256 -40.34 41.48 -49.28
N GLY A 257 -40.88 40.35 -49.72
CA GLY A 257 -41.69 40.26 -50.93
C GLY A 257 -43.01 41.03 -50.81
N THR A 258 -43.60 41.09 -49.62
CA THR A 258 -44.77 41.94 -49.34
C THR A 258 -44.41 43.44 -49.46
N MET A 259 -43.25 43.86 -48.96
CA MET A 259 -42.74 45.24 -49.12
C MET A 259 -42.38 45.57 -50.57
N ALA A 260 -41.75 44.63 -51.29
CA ALA A 260 -41.43 44.77 -52.72
C ALA A 260 -42.70 44.88 -53.57
N ASN A 261 -43.72 44.06 -53.30
CA ASN A 261 -45.01 44.16 -53.98
C ASN A 261 -45.75 45.46 -53.66
N ALA A 262 -45.69 45.95 -52.42
CA ALA A 262 -46.24 47.26 -52.08
C ALA A 262 -45.53 48.41 -52.85
N LEU A 263 -44.22 48.31 -53.05
CA LEU A 263 -43.44 49.24 -53.88
C LEU A 263 -43.74 49.10 -55.38
N SER A 264 -43.96 47.88 -55.88
CA SER A 264 -44.43 47.63 -57.25
C SER A 264 -45.82 48.22 -57.50
N VAL A 265 -46.73 48.10 -56.53
CA VAL A 265 -48.06 48.71 -56.61
C VAL A 265 -47.96 50.24 -56.61
N LEU A 266 -47.07 50.83 -55.80
CA LEU A 266 -46.81 52.29 -55.81
C LEU A 266 -46.15 52.78 -57.11
N ARG A 267 -45.21 52.01 -57.69
CA ARG A 267 -44.62 52.26 -59.01
C ARG A 267 -45.66 52.18 -60.11
N ASN A 268 -46.43 51.10 -60.15
CA ASN A 268 -47.42 50.85 -61.18
C ASN A 268 -48.55 51.88 -61.09
N ALA A 269 -49.03 52.24 -59.89
CA ALA A 269 -50.00 53.32 -59.70
C ALA A 269 -49.49 54.71 -60.12
N ALA A 270 -48.17 54.92 -60.19
CA ALA A 270 -47.57 56.15 -60.70
C ALA A 270 -47.35 56.16 -62.22
N ILE A 271 -47.12 54.99 -62.84
CA ILE A 271 -47.05 54.80 -64.30
C ILE A 271 -48.46 54.76 -64.92
N GLU A 272 -49.46 54.29 -64.19
CA GLU A 272 -50.82 53.97 -64.65
C GLU A 272 -51.82 55.14 -64.52
N LYS A 273 -51.34 56.39 -64.35
CA LYS A 273 -52.17 57.60 -64.48
C LYS A 273 -52.21 58.18 -65.92
N GLN A 274 -51.56 57.54 -66.89
CA GLN A 274 -51.49 58.08 -68.26
C GLN A 274 -51.85 57.09 -69.39
N ALA A 275 -52.46 55.94 -69.11
CA ALA A 275 -52.89 55.03 -70.18
C ALA A 275 -54.04 54.08 -69.78
N ILE A 276 -55.08 54.59 -69.12
CA ILE A 276 -56.34 53.87 -68.99
C ILE A 276 -57.34 54.50 -69.96
N GLU A 277 -57.47 53.93 -71.15
CA GLU A 277 -58.74 53.82 -71.85
C GLU A 277 -58.64 52.84 -73.04
N SER A 278 -59.63 51.94 -73.12
CA SER A 278 -60.06 51.16 -74.30
C SER A 278 -59.69 49.65 -74.39
N HIS A 279 -60.66 48.84 -73.96
CA HIS A 279 -61.04 47.47 -74.37
C HIS A 279 -60.11 46.29 -74.00
N ALA A 280 -60.45 45.46 -73.00
CA ALA A 280 -61.58 44.52 -72.86
C ALA A 280 -61.36 43.16 -73.56
N ALA A 281 -61.12 42.17 -72.70
CA ALA A 281 -61.63 40.79 -72.76
C ALA A 281 -61.34 40.00 -74.05
N ASP A 282 -60.23 39.24 -74.07
CA ASP A 282 -60.06 38.01 -74.89
C ASP A 282 -58.84 37.13 -74.51
N GLN A 283 -58.43 37.06 -73.23
CA GLN A 283 -57.36 36.13 -72.75
C GLN A 283 -57.75 35.27 -71.55
N ARG A 284 -59.06 35.05 -71.33
CA ARG A 284 -59.55 34.26 -70.19
C ARG A 284 -59.61 32.76 -70.41
N GLU A 285 -59.30 32.23 -71.59
CA GLU A 285 -59.54 30.81 -71.89
C GLU A 285 -58.28 29.91 -71.90
N ALA A 286 -57.07 30.48 -72.06
CA ALA A 286 -55.82 29.69 -72.04
C ALA A 286 -55.24 29.49 -70.63
N ALA A 287 -55.52 30.41 -69.69
CA ALA A 287 -54.99 30.36 -68.32
C ALA A 287 -55.69 29.32 -67.43
N ASP A 288 -56.96 29.00 -67.70
CA ASP A 288 -57.75 28.09 -66.87
C ASP A 288 -57.36 26.61 -67.06
N ASN A 289 -56.94 26.19 -68.26
CA ASN A 289 -56.51 24.81 -68.50
C ASN A 289 -55.10 24.51 -67.94
N GLU A 290 -54.18 25.46 -68.02
CA GLU A 290 -52.82 25.33 -67.45
C GLU A 290 -52.86 25.40 -65.91
N ARG A 291 -53.79 26.17 -65.36
CA ARG A 291 -54.06 26.25 -63.93
C ARG A 291 -54.63 24.95 -63.38
N ASN A 292 -55.60 24.33 -64.04
CA ASN A 292 -56.17 23.04 -63.61
C ASN A 292 -55.16 21.89 -63.66
N ALA A 293 -54.27 21.86 -64.67
CA ALA A 293 -53.22 20.83 -64.75
C ALA A 293 -52.15 20.97 -63.64
N ARG A 294 -51.69 22.20 -63.35
CA ARG A 294 -50.76 22.46 -62.24
C ARG A 294 -51.42 22.33 -60.87
N GLU A 295 -52.71 22.63 -60.73
CA GLU A 295 -53.47 22.40 -59.51
C GLU A 295 -53.65 20.89 -59.26
N ALA A 296 -53.88 20.08 -60.30
CA ALA A 296 -53.93 18.62 -60.19
C ALA A 296 -52.57 17.99 -59.85
N GLU A 297 -51.47 18.43 -60.48
CA GLU A 297 -50.11 17.96 -60.18
C GLU A 297 -49.69 18.37 -58.76
N LYS A 298 -49.96 19.62 -58.34
CA LYS A 298 -49.75 20.06 -56.96
C LYS A 298 -50.61 19.29 -55.97
N ALA A 299 -51.88 19.01 -56.27
CA ALA A 299 -52.75 18.25 -55.39
C ALA A 299 -52.27 16.81 -55.21
N ALA A 300 -51.79 16.17 -56.28
CA ALA A 300 -51.15 14.86 -56.22
C ALA A 300 -49.86 14.89 -55.39
N ASP A 301 -49.04 15.93 -55.57
CA ASP A 301 -47.80 16.12 -54.80
C ASP A 301 -48.05 16.36 -53.31
N GLU A 302 -49.04 17.19 -52.99
CA GLU A 302 -49.45 17.47 -51.62
C GLU A 302 -50.10 16.26 -50.95
N SER A 303 -50.79 15.41 -51.72
CA SER A 303 -51.32 14.13 -51.24
C SER A 303 -50.20 13.13 -50.93
N GLN A 304 -49.21 12.99 -51.82
CA GLN A 304 -48.07 12.10 -51.58
C GLN A 304 -47.19 12.59 -50.43
N PHE A 305 -47.00 13.90 -50.27
CA PHE A 305 -46.29 14.47 -49.14
C PHE A 305 -47.05 14.27 -47.82
N ARG A 306 -48.37 14.49 -47.80
CA ARG A 306 -49.21 14.21 -46.62
C ARG A 306 -49.14 12.74 -46.21
N ASP A 307 -49.30 11.81 -47.16
CA ASP A 307 -49.23 10.36 -46.88
C ASP A 307 -47.86 9.95 -46.31
N ALA A 308 -46.75 10.45 -46.89
CA ALA A 308 -45.41 10.20 -46.36
C ALA A 308 -45.21 10.75 -44.94
N MET A 309 -45.68 11.98 -44.68
CA MET A 309 -45.57 12.61 -43.36
C MET A 309 -46.46 11.96 -42.31
N GLU A 310 -47.66 11.51 -42.68
CA GLU A 310 -48.60 10.82 -41.79
C GLU A 310 -48.05 9.45 -41.38
N ARG A 311 -47.49 8.70 -42.33
CA ARG A 311 -46.84 7.41 -42.08
C ARG A 311 -45.58 7.56 -41.23
N LEU A 312 -44.72 8.53 -41.53
CA LEU A 312 -43.54 8.81 -40.72
C LEU A 312 -43.94 9.27 -39.31
N GLY A 313 -44.98 10.10 -39.20
CA GLY A 313 -45.54 10.54 -37.92
C GLY A 313 -46.06 9.38 -37.08
N ALA A 314 -46.78 8.44 -37.70
CA ALA A 314 -47.24 7.21 -37.03
C ALA A 314 -46.05 6.34 -36.58
N GLY A 315 -45.03 6.16 -37.43
CA GLY A 315 -43.81 5.42 -37.08
C GLY A 315 -43.05 6.07 -35.91
N LEU A 316 -42.92 7.39 -35.92
CA LEU A 316 -42.30 8.15 -34.82
C LEU A 316 -43.13 8.10 -33.53
N ALA A 317 -44.47 8.05 -33.63
CA ALA A 317 -45.34 7.89 -32.48
C ALA A 317 -45.10 6.53 -31.80
N CYS A 318 -45.10 5.43 -32.56
CA CYS A 318 -44.73 4.09 -32.06
C CYS A 318 -43.34 4.09 -31.42
N LEU A 319 -42.35 4.70 -32.08
CA LEU A 319 -40.99 4.82 -31.53
C LEU A 319 -40.96 5.61 -30.20
N SER A 320 -41.78 6.66 -30.07
CA SER A 320 -41.87 7.46 -28.84
C SER A 320 -42.51 6.70 -27.67
N GLU A 321 -43.31 5.68 -27.96
CA GLU A 321 -43.87 4.74 -26.98
C GLU A 321 -42.91 3.59 -26.67
N GLY A 322 -41.73 3.56 -27.30
CA GLY A 322 -40.70 2.54 -27.09
C GLY A 322 -40.80 1.34 -28.03
N ASP A 323 -41.68 1.37 -29.04
CA ASP A 323 -41.79 0.31 -30.04
C ASP A 323 -40.73 0.43 -31.13
N LEU A 324 -39.72 -0.45 -31.08
CA LEU A 324 -38.64 -0.57 -32.07
C LEU A 324 -38.91 -1.68 -33.09
N THR A 325 -40.05 -2.37 -32.99
CA THR A 325 -40.50 -3.36 -33.97
C THR A 325 -41.22 -2.70 -35.15
N VAL A 326 -41.58 -1.41 -35.03
CA VAL A 326 -42.25 -0.66 -36.10
C VAL A 326 -41.40 -0.61 -37.37
N ARG A 327 -42.04 -0.92 -38.50
CA ARG A 327 -41.46 -0.80 -39.84
C ARG A 327 -42.44 -0.09 -40.76
N LEU A 328 -41.92 0.78 -41.60
CA LEU A 328 -42.68 1.36 -42.71
C LEU A 328 -42.60 0.38 -43.89
N ASP A 329 -43.55 -0.55 -44.00
CA ASP A 329 -43.52 -1.63 -45.00
C ASP A 329 -44.17 -1.24 -46.33
N THR A 330 -45.08 -0.27 -46.33
CA THR A 330 -45.70 0.21 -47.57
C THR A 330 -44.74 1.14 -48.31
N PRO A 331 -44.51 0.93 -49.62
CA PRO A 331 -43.70 1.83 -50.44
C PRO A 331 -44.27 3.25 -50.42
N LEU A 332 -43.40 4.25 -50.30
CA LEU A 332 -43.78 5.65 -50.44
C LEU A 332 -43.63 6.07 -51.90
N ALA A 333 -44.11 7.27 -52.23
CA ALA A 333 -43.81 7.87 -53.54
C ALA A 333 -42.28 7.91 -53.74
N THR A 334 -41.81 7.70 -54.98
CA THR A 334 -40.38 7.49 -55.31
C THR A 334 -39.43 8.52 -54.68
N ARG A 335 -39.85 9.78 -54.56
CA ARG A 335 -39.06 10.85 -53.93
C ARG A 335 -38.88 10.73 -52.41
N PHE A 336 -39.73 9.97 -51.72
CA PHE A 336 -39.72 9.77 -50.27
C PHE A 336 -39.28 8.35 -49.87
N GLU A 337 -38.99 7.46 -50.82
CA GLU A 337 -38.61 6.07 -50.51
C GLU A 337 -37.34 6.01 -49.64
N LYS A 338 -36.37 6.89 -49.88
CA LYS A 338 -35.18 7.02 -49.04
C LYS A 338 -35.50 7.35 -47.58
N LEU A 339 -36.55 8.13 -47.31
CA LEU A 339 -36.97 8.47 -45.96
C LEU A 339 -37.50 7.24 -45.22
N ARG A 340 -38.21 6.35 -45.93
CA ARG A 340 -38.68 5.06 -45.43
C ARG A 340 -37.50 4.15 -45.05
N GLU A 341 -36.52 4.04 -45.94
CA GLU A 341 -35.31 3.24 -45.75
C GLU A 341 -34.47 3.77 -44.58
N ASP A 342 -34.18 5.08 -44.54
CA ASP A 342 -33.39 5.71 -43.48
C ASP A 342 -34.09 5.56 -42.11
N PHE A 343 -35.42 5.68 -42.05
CA PHE A 343 -36.20 5.43 -40.83
C PHE A 343 -36.09 3.97 -40.37
N ASN A 344 -36.37 3.01 -41.26
CA ASN A 344 -36.31 1.58 -40.91
C ASN A 344 -34.90 1.16 -40.49
N HIS A 345 -33.87 1.68 -41.16
CA HIS A 345 -32.47 1.41 -40.82
C HIS A 345 -32.09 2.00 -39.45
N ALA A 346 -32.54 3.23 -39.13
CA ALA A 346 -32.29 3.84 -37.82
C ALA A 346 -32.98 3.06 -36.68
N VAL A 347 -34.26 2.69 -36.85
CA VAL A 347 -35.01 1.90 -35.87
C VAL A 347 -34.40 0.51 -35.71
N GLY A 348 -34.03 -0.16 -36.82
CA GLY A 348 -33.36 -1.46 -36.81
C GLY A 348 -32.04 -1.43 -36.05
N ARG A 349 -31.15 -0.48 -36.36
CA ARG A 349 -29.87 -0.32 -35.66
C ARG A 349 -30.02 -0.02 -34.17
N LEU A 350 -31.00 0.81 -33.80
CA LEU A 350 -31.28 1.12 -32.41
C LEU A 350 -31.81 -0.12 -31.66
N GLY A 351 -32.68 -0.90 -32.31
CA GLY A 351 -33.16 -2.19 -31.82
C GLY A 351 -32.03 -3.20 -31.59
N GLU A 352 -31.16 -3.40 -32.57
CA GLU A 352 -29.98 -4.27 -32.46
C GLU A 352 -29.08 -3.86 -31.29
N THR A 353 -28.78 -2.57 -31.17
CA THR A 353 -27.94 -2.03 -30.09
C THR A 353 -28.56 -2.30 -28.72
N LEU A 354 -29.88 -2.10 -28.56
CA LEU A 354 -30.57 -2.36 -27.29
C LEU A 354 -30.68 -3.86 -26.95
N VAL A 355 -30.77 -4.73 -27.96
CA VAL A 355 -30.68 -6.19 -27.77
C VAL A 355 -29.30 -6.60 -27.27
N GLU A 356 -28.23 -6.01 -27.82
CA GLU A 356 -26.85 -6.24 -27.38
C GLU A 356 -26.66 -5.79 -25.92
N PHE A 357 -27.10 -4.57 -25.57
CA PHE A 357 -27.07 -4.09 -24.18
C PHE A 357 -27.86 -4.97 -23.21
N ARG A 358 -29.02 -5.52 -23.63
CA ARG A 358 -29.81 -6.44 -22.80
C ARG A 358 -29.04 -7.73 -22.53
N THR A 359 -28.34 -8.24 -23.54
CA THR A 359 -27.54 -9.46 -23.44
C THR A 359 -26.36 -9.23 -22.50
N GLU A 360 -25.64 -8.12 -22.67
CA GLU A 360 -24.53 -7.72 -21.80
C GLU A 360 -24.97 -7.57 -20.34
N ALA A 361 -26.13 -6.96 -20.10
CA ALA A 361 -26.70 -6.85 -18.74
C ALA A 361 -26.97 -8.23 -18.12
N GLN A 362 -27.53 -9.18 -18.88
CA GLN A 362 -27.76 -10.54 -18.40
C GLN A 362 -26.45 -11.28 -18.09
N GLU A 363 -25.41 -11.08 -18.90
CA GLU A 363 -24.07 -11.63 -18.66
C GLU A 363 -23.43 -11.03 -17.40
N ILE A 364 -23.56 -9.72 -17.19
CA ILE A 364 -23.10 -9.05 -15.96
C ILE A 364 -23.83 -9.59 -14.74
N GLU A 365 -25.14 -9.82 -14.81
CA GLU A 365 -25.91 -10.36 -13.69
C GLU A 365 -25.50 -11.81 -13.36
N THR A 366 -25.27 -12.62 -14.39
CA THR A 366 -24.76 -14.00 -14.22
C THR A 366 -23.37 -13.99 -13.58
N SER A 367 -22.45 -13.17 -14.12
CA SER A 367 -21.07 -13.04 -13.61
C SER A 367 -21.04 -12.51 -12.18
N SER A 368 -21.93 -11.56 -11.84
CA SER A 368 -22.07 -11.06 -10.46
C SER A 368 -22.54 -12.15 -9.50
N GLY A 369 -23.43 -13.04 -9.96
CA GLY A 369 -23.86 -14.20 -9.18
C GLY A 369 -22.74 -15.21 -8.91
N GLU A 370 -21.95 -15.53 -9.93
CA GLU A 370 -20.77 -16.41 -9.80
C GLU A 370 -19.73 -15.82 -8.85
N MET A 371 -19.43 -14.54 -9.01
CA MET A 371 -18.46 -13.84 -8.18
C MET A 371 -18.94 -13.73 -6.72
N ARG A 372 -20.26 -13.65 -6.49
CA ARG A 372 -20.82 -13.64 -5.13
C ARG A 372 -20.62 -14.99 -4.45
N ASN A 373 -20.83 -16.09 -5.16
CA ASN A 373 -20.55 -17.43 -4.64
C ASN A 373 -19.07 -17.61 -4.33
N ALA A 374 -18.17 -17.12 -5.21
CA ALA A 374 -16.73 -17.17 -4.95
C ALA A 374 -16.31 -16.34 -3.73
N THR A 375 -16.93 -15.18 -3.53
CA THR A 375 -16.71 -14.34 -2.34
C THR A 375 -17.21 -15.02 -1.06
N ASP A 376 -18.35 -15.73 -1.12
CA ASP A 376 -18.90 -16.49 0.00
C ASP A 376 -17.97 -17.65 0.41
N GLU A 377 -17.39 -18.36 -0.57
CA GLU A 377 -16.39 -19.38 -0.31
C GLU A 377 -15.09 -18.79 0.26
N LEU A 378 -14.66 -17.63 -0.21
CA LEU A 378 -13.54 -16.88 0.38
C LEU A 378 -13.82 -16.46 1.82
N ALA A 379 -15.07 -16.08 2.14
CA ALA A 379 -15.48 -15.76 3.50
C ALA A 379 -15.27 -16.95 4.43
N HIS A 380 -15.83 -18.10 4.08
CA HIS A 380 -15.70 -19.33 4.88
C HIS A 380 -14.25 -19.81 5.02
N ARG A 381 -13.43 -19.67 3.97
CA ARG A 381 -12.00 -19.98 4.06
C ARG A 381 -11.26 -19.02 4.98
N THR A 382 -11.61 -17.74 4.95
CA THR A 382 -11.02 -16.71 5.82
C THR A 382 -11.39 -16.97 7.28
N GLU A 383 -12.63 -17.35 7.56
CA GLU A 383 -13.08 -17.77 8.91
C GLU A 383 -12.33 -19.01 9.41
N GLY A 384 -12.22 -20.05 8.57
CA GLY A 384 -11.47 -21.26 8.93
C GLY A 384 -9.98 -21.00 9.15
N GLN A 385 -9.40 -20.07 8.38
CA GLN A 385 -8.01 -19.63 8.56
C GLN A 385 -7.84 -18.87 9.87
N ALA A 386 -8.78 -17.99 10.24
CA ALA A 386 -8.75 -17.28 11.51
C ALA A 386 -8.77 -18.25 12.70
N ALA A 387 -9.65 -19.26 12.68
CA ALA A 387 -9.70 -20.29 13.71
C ALA A 387 -8.39 -21.09 13.81
N SER A 388 -7.78 -21.43 12.67
CA SER A 388 -6.49 -22.13 12.63
C SER A 388 -5.34 -21.28 13.18
N LEU A 389 -5.38 -19.96 12.93
CA LEU A 389 -4.39 -19.01 13.46
C LEU A 389 -4.54 -18.86 14.99
N GLU A 390 -5.76 -18.83 15.50
CA GLU A 390 -6.02 -18.76 16.94
C GLU A 390 -5.48 -20.00 17.68
N GLU A 391 -5.73 -21.19 17.14
CA GLU A 391 -5.18 -22.44 17.70
C GLU A 391 -3.65 -22.48 17.61
N THR A 392 -3.08 -22.02 16.49
CA THR A 392 -1.62 -21.94 16.30
C THR A 392 -0.99 -20.95 17.28
N ALA A 393 -1.61 -19.80 17.50
CA ALA A 393 -1.15 -18.80 18.46
C ALA A 393 -1.18 -19.33 19.89
N ALA A 394 -2.24 -20.05 20.27
CA ALA A 394 -2.33 -20.70 21.58
C ALA A 394 -1.22 -21.75 21.77
N ALA A 395 -1.00 -22.62 20.78
CA ALA A 395 0.07 -23.61 20.80
C ALA A 395 1.47 -22.96 20.89
N LEU A 396 1.69 -21.84 20.19
CA LEU A 396 2.94 -21.10 20.27
C LEU A 396 3.18 -20.48 21.65
N THR A 397 2.13 -19.99 22.33
CA THR A 397 2.26 -19.50 23.71
C THR A 397 2.68 -20.64 24.64
N GLU A 398 2.05 -21.83 24.54
CA GLU A 398 2.42 -22.99 25.35
C GLU A 398 3.86 -23.47 25.08
N ILE A 399 4.29 -23.48 23.81
CA ILE A 399 5.67 -23.81 23.43
C ILE A 399 6.64 -22.75 23.98
N THR A 400 6.28 -21.46 23.91
CA THR A 400 7.11 -20.36 24.44
C THR A 400 7.33 -20.52 25.94
N GLU A 401 6.28 -20.82 26.70
CA GLU A 401 6.36 -21.10 28.13
C GLU A 401 7.23 -22.33 28.42
N THR A 402 7.06 -23.40 27.65
CA THR A 402 7.82 -24.65 27.80
C THR A 402 9.32 -24.44 27.53
N VAL A 403 9.67 -23.71 26.48
CA VAL A 403 11.07 -23.38 26.14
C VAL A 403 11.68 -22.45 27.19
N SER A 404 10.93 -21.46 27.67
CA SER A 404 11.36 -20.57 28.75
C SER A 404 11.65 -21.36 30.04
N SER A 405 10.74 -22.24 30.44
CA SER A 405 10.91 -23.11 31.60
C SER A 405 12.11 -24.06 31.43
N SER A 406 12.30 -24.62 30.22
CA SER A 406 13.44 -25.49 29.92
C SER A 406 14.77 -24.74 30.01
N SER A 407 14.83 -23.50 29.51
CA SER A 407 16.02 -22.64 29.65
C SER A 407 16.34 -22.35 31.11
N GLN A 408 15.33 -22.04 31.93
CA GLN A 408 15.54 -21.80 33.36
C GLN A 408 16.05 -23.06 34.08
N ARG A 409 15.42 -24.22 33.82
CA ARG A 409 15.84 -25.51 34.39
C ARG A 409 17.26 -25.90 33.98
N ALA A 410 17.66 -25.61 32.74
CA ALA A 410 19.03 -25.83 32.30
C ALA A 410 20.02 -24.94 33.07
N ASP A 411 19.69 -23.68 33.33
CA ASP A 411 20.55 -22.77 34.10
C ASP A 411 20.69 -23.21 35.57
N GLU A 412 19.59 -23.65 36.18
CA GLU A 412 19.58 -24.24 37.54
C GLU A 412 20.42 -25.53 37.59
N ALA A 413 20.27 -26.41 36.60
CA ALA A 413 21.04 -27.65 36.51
C ALA A 413 22.54 -27.39 36.29
N SER A 414 22.89 -26.37 35.49
CA SER A 414 24.28 -25.94 35.23
C SER A 414 24.94 -25.51 36.54
N THR A 415 24.24 -24.66 37.32
CA THR A 415 24.71 -24.21 38.64
C THR A 415 24.91 -25.38 39.60
N MET A 416 24.01 -26.37 39.57
CA MET A 416 24.12 -27.57 40.40
C MET A 416 25.31 -28.45 40.00
N ALA A 417 25.52 -28.66 38.70
CA ALA A 417 26.65 -29.41 38.16
C ALA A 417 27.99 -28.74 38.50
N GLU A 418 28.08 -27.41 38.39
CA GLU A 418 29.28 -26.65 38.78
C GLU A 418 29.59 -26.83 40.28
N LYS A 419 28.57 -26.79 41.14
CA LYS A 419 28.74 -27.03 42.58
C LYS A 419 29.18 -28.46 42.87
N ALA A 420 28.60 -29.45 42.18
CA ALA A 420 29.00 -30.84 42.29
C ALA A 420 30.47 -31.03 41.85
N GLN A 421 30.88 -30.42 40.74
CA GLN A 421 32.27 -30.46 40.26
C GLN A 421 33.24 -29.93 41.32
N LYS A 422 32.94 -28.76 41.91
CA LYS A 422 33.75 -28.17 42.98
C LYS A 422 33.86 -29.11 44.19
N SER A 423 32.76 -29.78 44.56
CA SER A 423 32.74 -30.74 45.66
C SER A 423 33.57 -31.99 45.37
N THR A 424 33.53 -32.51 44.14
CA THR A 424 34.33 -33.68 43.73
C THR A 424 35.81 -33.35 43.70
N VAL A 425 36.20 -32.17 43.18
CA VAL A 425 37.58 -31.69 43.21
C VAL A 425 38.09 -31.54 44.65
N ALA A 426 37.29 -30.96 45.56
CA ALA A 426 37.65 -30.86 46.97
C ALA A 426 37.76 -32.24 47.64
N SER A 427 36.87 -33.18 47.32
CA SER A 427 36.90 -34.55 47.86
C SER A 427 38.15 -35.31 47.41
N ARG A 428 38.59 -35.09 46.17
CA ARG A 428 39.85 -35.67 45.65
C ARG A 428 41.06 -35.24 46.48
N ALA A 429 41.14 -33.96 46.84
CA ALA A 429 42.22 -33.44 47.69
C ALA A 429 42.23 -34.11 49.08
N VAL A 430 41.05 -34.31 49.69
CA VAL A 430 40.94 -35.00 50.99
C VAL A 430 41.37 -36.46 50.89
N VAL A 431 41.02 -37.15 49.80
CA VAL A 431 41.46 -38.54 49.57
C VAL A 431 42.97 -38.60 49.38
N GLU A 432 43.57 -37.67 48.63
CA GLU A 432 45.02 -37.57 48.46
C GLU A 432 45.74 -37.37 49.81
N ASP A 433 45.22 -36.49 50.67
CA ASP A 433 45.72 -36.30 52.04
C ASP A 433 45.60 -37.58 52.88
N ALA A 434 44.53 -38.35 52.72
CA ALA A 434 44.32 -39.62 53.42
C ALA A 434 45.30 -40.71 52.94
N VAL A 435 45.57 -40.81 51.64
CA VAL A 435 46.60 -41.71 51.09
C VAL A 435 47.97 -41.36 51.66
N ASN A 436 48.32 -40.07 51.66
CA ASN A 436 49.57 -39.58 52.23
C ASN A 436 49.68 -39.89 53.73
N ALA A 437 48.58 -39.81 54.49
CA ALA A 437 48.55 -40.17 55.90
C ALA A 437 48.76 -41.67 56.13
N MET A 438 48.11 -42.52 55.33
CA MET A 438 48.27 -43.98 55.43
C MET A 438 49.69 -44.43 55.04
N ALA A 439 50.30 -43.81 54.03
CA ALA A 439 51.69 -44.07 53.66
C ALA A 439 52.67 -43.75 54.80
N ARG A 440 52.41 -42.68 55.58
CA ARG A 440 53.20 -42.39 56.80
C ARG A 440 52.99 -43.43 57.89
N ILE A 441 51.77 -43.95 58.06
CA ILE A 441 51.46 -45.02 59.04
C ILE A 441 52.14 -46.33 58.64
N GLU A 442 52.14 -46.68 57.36
CA GLU A 442 52.86 -47.83 56.82
C GLU A 442 54.37 -47.71 57.09
N GLY A 443 54.96 -46.54 56.79
CA GLY A 443 56.36 -46.25 57.09
C GLY A 443 56.69 -46.40 58.58
N ALA A 444 55.86 -45.83 59.47
CA ALA A 444 56.02 -45.97 60.92
C ALA A 444 55.89 -47.42 61.39
N SER A 445 54.99 -48.21 60.81
CA SER A 445 54.79 -49.62 61.15
C SER A 445 56.00 -50.47 60.77
N ASN A 446 56.61 -50.19 59.61
CA ASN A 446 57.86 -50.82 59.18
C ASN A 446 59.02 -50.47 60.12
N GLU A 447 59.12 -49.22 60.55
CA GLU A 447 60.14 -48.79 61.51
C GLU A 447 59.97 -49.48 62.88
N ILE A 448 58.73 -49.59 63.38
CA ILE A 448 58.43 -50.37 64.59
C ILE A 448 58.83 -51.84 64.42
N SER A 449 58.51 -52.46 63.28
CA SER A 449 58.89 -53.86 63.00
C SER A 449 60.41 -54.08 63.09
N ASN A 450 61.20 -53.12 62.58
CA ASN A 450 62.66 -53.15 62.70
C ASN A 450 63.12 -53.05 64.15
N ILE A 451 62.52 -52.16 64.95
CA ILE A 451 62.81 -52.04 66.39
C ILE A 451 62.51 -53.36 67.12
N ILE A 452 61.39 -54.01 66.81
CA ILE A 452 61.02 -55.29 67.42
C ILE A 452 62.00 -56.40 67.05
N ASN A 453 62.52 -56.44 65.81
CA ASN A 453 63.57 -57.38 65.43
C ASN A 453 64.85 -57.18 66.26
N VAL A 454 65.25 -55.93 66.50
CA VAL A 454 66.40 -55.60 67.37
C VAL A 454 66.13 -56.04 68.82
N ILE A 455 64.92 -55.84 69.34
CA ILE A 455 64.55 -56.28 70.70
C ILE A 455 64.60 -57.82 70.82
N ASP A 456 64.12 -58.56 69.82
CA ASP A 456 64.21 -60.02 69.79
C ASP A 456 65.68 -60.50 69.76
N GLU A 457 66.52 -59.83 68.97
CA GLU A 457 67.97 -60.10 68.94
C GLU A 457 68.64 -59.83 70.30
N ILE A 458 68.31 -58.71 70.96
CA ILE A 458 68.81 -58.39 72.31
C ILE A 458 68.34 -59.44 73.31
N ALA A 459 67.08 -59.88 73.24
CA ALA A 459 66.54 -60.92 74.11
C ALA A 459 67.27 -62.26 73.90
N PHE A 460 67.55 -62.63 72.64
CA PHE A 460 68.33 -63.83 72.31
C PHE A 460 69.76 -63.77 72.83
N GLN A 461 70.45 -62.65 72.62
CA GLN A 461 71.80 -62.41 73.15
C GLN A 461 71.82 -62.48 74.68
N THR A 462 70.83 -61.87 75.35
CA THR A 462 70.67 -61.91 76.81
C THR A 462 70.44 -63.32 77.33
N ASN A 463 69.63 -64.12 76.64
CA ASN A 463 69.40 -65.52 76.97
C ASN A 463 70.68 -66.37 76.82
N LEU A 464 71.51 -66.13 75.80
CA LEU A 464 72.81 -66.79 75.65
C LEU A 464 73.82 -66.36 76.73
N LEU A 465 73.88 -65.07 77.05
CA LEU A 465 74.72 -64.54 78.14
C LEU A 465 74.33 -65.16 79.49
N ALA A 466 73.03 -65.23 79.76
CA ALA A 466 72.49 -65.83 80.99
C ALA A 466 72.77 -67.35 81.05
N LEU A 467 72.69 -68.05 79.91
CA LEU A 467 73.08 -69.46 79.82
C LEU A 467 74.58 -69.65 80.14
N ASN A 468 75.44 -68.84 79.52
CA ASN A 468 76.89 -68.89 79.78
C ASN A 468 77.20 -68.58 81.26
N ALA A 469 76.54 -67.57 81.84
CA ALA A 469 76.68 -67.24 83.26
C ALA A 469 76.18 -68.37 84.18
N GLY A 470 75.08 -69.03 83.83
CA GLY A 470 74.54 -70.18 84.55
C GLY A 470 75.47 -71.39 84.52
N VAL A 471 76.12 -71.66 83.38
CA VAL A 471 77.13 -72.72 83.23
C VAL A 471 78.36 -72.43 84.10
N GLU A 472 78.88 -71.19 84.07
CA GLU A 472 80.04 -70.82 84.89
C GLU A 472 79.71 -70.81 86.39
N ALA A 473 78.49 -70.43 86.76
CA ALA A 473 78.00 -70.52 88.14
C ALA A 473 77.88 -71.97 88.63
N ALA A 474 77.43 -72.90 87.79
CA ALA A 474 77.42 -74.33 88.09
C ALA A 474 78.84 -74.90 88.26
N ARG A 475 79.80 -74.39 87.47
CA ARG A 475 81.22 -74.75 87.54
C ARG A 475 81.90 -74.31 88.83
N ALA A 476 81.44 -73.19 89.43
CA ALA A 476 81.93 -72.66 90.70
C ALA A 476 81.39 -73.38 91.96
N GLY A 477 80.51 -74.37 91.81
CA GLY A 477 80.01 -75.21 92.92
C GLY A 477 79.18 -74.44 93.97
N GLU A 478 79.41 -74.70 95.26
CA GLU A 478 78.67 -74.06 96.37
C GLU A 478 78.77 -72.52 96.36
N ALA A 479 79.90 -71.95 95.93
CA ALA A 479 80.11 -70.50 95.88
C ALA A 479 79.31 -69.81 94.76
N GLY A 480 78.90 -70.55 93.73
CA GLY A 480 78.16 -70.03 92.56
C GLY A 480 76.64 -70.10 92.67
N LYS A 481 76.07 -70.72 93.73
CA LYS A 481 74.61 -70.95 93.83
C LYS A 481 73.77 -69.67 93.70
N GLY A 482 74.19 -68.56 94.30
CA GLY A 482 73.48 -67.28 94.19
C GLY A 482 73.51 -66.70 92.77
N PHE A 483 74.66 -66.81 92.08
CA PHE A 483 74.80 -66.40 90.68
C PHE A 483 74.01 -67.29 89.72
N ALA A 484 73.90 -68.59 90.00
CA ALA A 484 73.10 -69.51 89.20
C ALA A 484 71.60 -69.15 89.22
N VAL A 485 71.06 -68.77 90.38
CA VAL A 485 69.66 -68.32 90.50
C VAL A 485 69.43 -67.02 89.71
N VAL A 486 70.32 -66.04 89.84
CA VAL A 486 70.23 -64.78 89.07
C VAL A 486 70.34 -65.06 87.57
N ALA A 487 71.26 -65.92 87.14
CA ALA A 487 71.40 -66.30 85.74
C ALA A 487 70.13 -67.00 85.20
N GLN A 488 69.47 -67.84 86.00
CA GLN A 488 68.21 -68.46 85.63
C GLN A 488 67.07 -67.43 85.52
N GLU A 489 66.96 -66.49 86.46
CA GLU A 489 65.95 -65.43 86.42
C GLU A 489 66.14 -64.50 85.21
N VAL A 490 67.38 -64.11 84.91
CA VAL A 490 67.72 -63.30 83.73
C VAL A 490 67.40 -64.07 82.44
N ARG A 491 67.66 -65.38 82.42
CA ARG A 491 67.31 -66.24 81.28
C ARG A 491 65.80 -66.32 81.07
N GLU A 492 65.03 -66.51 82.15
CA GLU A 492 63.57 -66.55 82.10
C GLU A 492 62.98 -65.20 81.65
N LEU A 493 63.53 -64.08 82.15
CA LEU A 493 63.16 -62.75 81.69
C LEU A 493 63.49 -62.52 80.20
N ALA A 494 64.66 -62.95 79.75
CA ALA A 494 65.05 -62.86 78.35
C ALA A 494 64.11 -63.67 77.44
N GLN A 495 63.72 -64.88 77.87
CA GLN A 495 62.76 -65.70 77.13
C GLN A 495 61.35 -65.10 77.12
N ARG A 496 60.91 -64.47 78.23
CA ARG A 496 59.66 -63.70 78.29
C ARG A 496 59.70 -62.49 77.35
N SER A 497 60.82 -61.76 77.29
CA SER A 497 61.01 -60.63 76.38
C SER A 497 60.99 -61.06 74.92
N ALA A 498 61.64 -62.17 74.55
CA ALA A 498 61.59 -62.72 73.20
C ALA A 498 60.17 -63.12 72.77
N ASN A 499 59.42 -63.79 73.67
CA ASN A 499 58.03 -64.13 73.42
C ASN A 499 57.15 -62.87 73.24
N ALA A 500 57.30 -61.86 74.10
CA ALA A 500 56.57 -60.60 73.97
C ALA A 500 56.94 -59.85 72.69
N ALA A 501 58.22 -59.84 72.29
CA ALA A 501 58.67 -59.26 71.03
C ALA A 501 58.02 -59.98 69.83
N LYS A 502 57.95 -61.32 69.87
CA LYS A 502 57.27 -62.13 68.84
C LYS A 502 55.76 -61.84 68.75
N ASP A 503 55.09 -61.67 69.88
CA ASP A 503 53.67 -61.32 69.91
C ASP A 503 53.43 -59.91 69.33
N ILE A 504 54.26 -58.92 69.70
CA ILE A 504 54.19 -57.57 69.13
C ILE A 504 54.50 -57.59 67.64
N LYS A 505 55.50 -58.37 67.21
CA LYS A 505 55.84 -58.54 65.78
C LYS A 505 54.62 -59.03 65.00
N THR A 506 53.92 -60.03 65.52
CA THR A 506 52.69 -60.56 64.90
C THR A 506 51.60 -59.48 64.78
N LEU A 507 51.39 -58.67 65.82
CA LEU A 507 50.42 -57.56 65.81
C LEU A 507 50.79 -56.44 64.84
N ILE A 508 52.09 -56.12 64.72
CA ILE A 508 52.58 -55.08 63.80
C ILE A 508 52.52 -55.56 62.36
N THR A 509 52.87 -56.82 62.07
CA THR A 509 52.68 -57.40 60.73
C THR A 509 51.21 -57.36 60.32
N LYS A 510 50.30 -57.78 61.21
CA LYS A 510 48.86 -57.70 60.94
C LYS A 510 48.39 -56.25 60.73
N SER A 511 48.85 -55.31 61.55
CA SER A 511 48.54 -53.88 61.36
C SER A 511 49.04 -53.36 60.02
N GLY A 512 50.22 -53.80 59.56
CA GLY A 512 50.77 -53.48 58.25
C GLY A 512 49.89 -53.98 57.10
N GLU A 513 49.42 -55.23 57.17
CA GLU A 513 48.49 -55.80 56.18
C GLU A 513 47.16 -55.01 56.11
N GLU A 514 46.60 -54.61 57.25
CA GLU A 514 45.37 -53.79 57.32
C GLU A 514 45.59 -52.39 56.74
N VAL A 515 46.76 -51.76 57.00
CA VAL A 515 47.11 -50.45 56.41
C VAL A 515 47.29 -50.57 54.91
N GLU A 516 47.98 -51.60 54.40
CA GLU A 516 48.14 -51.84 52.96
C GLU A 516 46.77 -52.01 52.27
N SER A 517 45.88 -52.78 52.88
CA SER A 517 44.50 -52.94 52.42
C SER A 517 43.74 -51.60 52.42
N GLY A 518 43.88 -50.82 53.49
CA GLY A 518 43.31 -49.48 53.61
C GLY A 518 43.79 -48.52 52.52
N VAL A 519 45.10 -48.50 52.22
CA VAL A 519 45.68 -47.70 51.14
C VAL A 519 45.07 -48.09 49.78
N LYS A 520 44.91 -49.40 49.50
CA LYS A 520 44.28 -49.87 48.25
C LYS A 520 42.85 -49.38 48.12
N LEU A 521 42.04 -49.45 49.18
CA LEU A 521 40.64 -48.99 49.17
C LEU A 521 40.53 -47.47 49.00
N VAL A 522 41.40 -46.69 49.66
CA VAL A 522 41.41 -45.23 49.54
C VAL A 522 41.86 -44.80 48.13
N ASN A 523 42.86 -45.46 47.55
CA ASN A 523 43.26 -45.22 46.16
C ASN A 523 42.14 -45.53 45.17
N ALA A 524 41.44 -46.67 45.31
CA ALA A 524 40.29 -47.01 44.48
C ALA A 524 39.14 -45.99 44.61
N THR A 525 38.96 -45.43 45.82
CA THR A 525 38.00 -44.33 46.05
C THR A 525 38.42 -43.06 45.30
N GLY A 526 39.72 -42.74 45.29
CA GLY A 526 40.27 -41.60 44.55
C GLY A 526 40.09 -41.72 43.03
N GLU A 527 40.29 -42.92 42.47
CA GLU A 527 40.03 -43.21 41.06
C GLU A 527 38.54 -43.06 40.72
N THR A 528 37.65 -43.62 41.54
CA THR A 528 36.19 -43.49 41.36
C THR A 528 35.75 -42.01 41.41
N LEU A 529 36.32 -41.20 42.30
CA LEU A 529 36.04 -39.77 42.36
C LEU A 529 36.56 -39.02 41.12
N ALA A 530 37.67 -39.45 40.53
CA ALA A 530 38.16 -38.88 39.28
C ALA A 530 37.18 -39.14 38.13
N ASP A 531 36.66 -40.37 38.02
CA ASP A 531 35.64 -40.74 37.02
C ASP A 531 34.35 -39.94 37.20
N ILE A 532 33.88 -39.78 38.45
CA ILE A 532 32.71 -38.93 38.76
C ILE A 532 32.98 -37.48 38.34
N SER A 533 34.19 -36.97 38.56
CA SER A 533 34.56 -35.61 38.18
C SER A 533 34.53 -35.39 36.66
N GLU A 534 34.89 -36.41 35.89
CA GLU A 534 34.80 -36.38 34.42
C GLU A 534 33.34 -36.43 33.96
N GLN A 535 32.53 -37.31 34.55
CA GLN A 535 31.11 -37.43 34.24
C GLN A 535 30.33 -36.15 34.55
N VAL A 536 30.59 -35.51 35.69
CA VAL A 536 29.95 -34.24 36.06
C VAL A 536 30.37 -33.12 35.10
N ALA A 537 31.63 -33.11 34.62
CA ALA A 537 32.06 -32.16 33.60
C ALA A 537 31.32 -32.37 32.27
N MET A 538 31.14 -33.62 31.82
CA MET A 538 30.34 -33.93 30.61
C MET A 538 28.87 -33.54 30.77
N ILE A 539 28.27 -33.78 31.95
CA ILE A 539 26.90 -33.35 32.25
C ILE A 539 26.78 -31.83 32.13
N ASN A 540 27.74 -31.08 32.66
CA ASN A 540 27.76 -29.62 32.57
C ASN A 540 27.84 -29.14 31.10
N ASP A 541 28.66 -29.77 30.27
CA ASP A 541 28.77 -29.46 28.84
C ASP A 541 27.45 -29.72 28.07
N HIS A 542 26.78 -30.84 28.36
CA HIS A 542 25.45 -31.12 27.80
C HIS A 542 24.40 -30.10 28.24
N ILE A 543 24.41 -29.69 29.50
CA ILE A 543 23.47 -28.67 30.00
C ILE A 543 23.70 -27.32 29.30
N GLN A 544 24.95 -26.92 29.09
CA GLN A 544 25.27 -25.70 28.33
C GLN A 544 24.77 -25.79 26.88
N SER A 545 24.93 -26.95 26.24
CA SER A 545 24.38 -27.19 24.90
C SER A 545 22.85 -27.09 24.86
N ILE A 546 22.16 -27.64 25.87
CA ILE A 546 20.69 -27.52 26.01
C ILE A 546 20.28 -26.05 26.21
N ALA A 547 20.97 -25.31 27.07
CA ALA A 547 20.68 -23.90 27.31
C ALA A 547 20.87 -23.05 26.05
N MET A 548 21.91 -23.32 25.26
CA MET A 548 22.14 -22.68 23.97
C MET A 548 21.03 -23.01 22.97
N ALA A 549 20.66 -24.29 22.83
CA ALA A 549 19.56 -24.71 21.97
C ALA A 549 18.21 -24.09 22.37
N ALA A 550 17.92 -23.99 23.67
CA ALA A 550 16.71 -23.35 24.18
C ALA A 550 16.66 -21.85 23.85
N ARG A 551 17.80 -21.14 23.93
CA ARG A 551 17.90 -19.74 23.50
C ARG A 551 17.68 -19.56 22.00
N GLU A 552 18.26 -20.44 21.19
CA GLU A 552 18.03 -20.45 19.74
C GLU A 552 16.56 -20.74 19.40
N GLN A 553 15.93 -21.72 20.06
CA GLN A 553 14.51 -22.01 19.91
C GLN A 553 13.64 -20.81 20.31
N SER A 554 13.95 -20.14 21.42
CA SER A 554 13.22 -18.93 21.84
C SER A 554 13.30 -17.82 20.79
N SER A 555 14.47 -17.63 20.16
CA SER A 555 14.63 -16.68 19.06
C SER A 555 13.82 -17.10 17.82
N GLY A 556 13.84 -18.40 17.47
CA GLY A 556 13.06 -18.94 16.37
C GLY A 556 11.54 -18.78 16.58
N ILE A 557 11.06 -19.04 17.79
CA ILE A 557 9.65 -18.87 18.16
C ILE A 557 9.23 -17.40 18.07
N ALA A 558 10.08 -16.45 18.46
CA ALA A 558 9.80 -15.03 18.29
C ALA A 558 9.60 -14.65 16.81
N GLY A 559 10.40 -15.24 15.91
CA GLY A 559 10.21 -15.08 14.46
C GLY A 559 8.89 -15.69 13.95
N ILE A 560 8.52 -16.87 14.46
CA ILE A 560 7.23 -17.51 14.11
C ILE A 560 6.05 -16.67 14.63
N ASN A 561 6.13 -16.14 15.85
CA ASN A 561 5.10 -15.29 16.44
C ASN A 561 4.86 -14.03 15.60
N ALA A 562 5.95 -13.39 15.11
CA ALA A 562 5.84 -12.28 14.17
C ALA A 562 5.15 -12.68 12.86
N ALA A 563 5.45 -13.86 12.32
CA ALA A 563 4.81 -14.37 11.10
C ALA A 563 3.30 -14.67 11.31
N VAL A 564 2.92 -15.22 12.47
CA VAL A 564 1.51 -15.45 12.84
C VAL A 564 0.75 -14.13 12.98
N ASN A 565 1.33 -13.12 13.64
CA ASN A 565 0.74 -11.78 13.70
C ASN A 565 0.55 -11.16 12.31
N GLN A 566 1.50 -11.36 11.39
CA GLN A 566 1.37 -10.92 10.00
C GLN A 566 0.24 -11.67 9.28
N MET A 567 0.11 -12.98 9.48
CA MET A 567 -0.98 -13.78 8.91
C MET A 567 -2.34 -13.36 9.46
N ASP A 568 -2.45 -13.00 10.74
CA ASP A 568 -3.67 -12.47 11.34
C ASP A 568 -4.09 -11.15 10.68
N GLN A 569 -3.16 -10.21 10.50
CA GLN A 569 -3.44 -8.95 9.77
C GLN A 569 -3.94 -9.19 8.35
N VAL A 570 -3.31 -10.11 7.60
CA VAL A 570 -3.75 -10.48 6.25
C VAL A 570 -5.14 -11.14 6.29
N THR A 571 -5.42 -11.96 7.30
CA THR A 571 -6.72 -12.62 7.46
C THR A 571 -7.83 -11.60 7.76
N GLN A 572 -7.57 -10.63 8.63
CA GLN A 572 -8.49 -9.51 8.89
C GLN A 572 -8.69 -8.65 7.64
N HIS A 573 -7.63 -8.37 6.88
CA HIS A 573 -7.73 -7.65 5.62
C HIS A 573 -8.56 -8.41 4.59
N ASN A 574 -8.38 -9.73 4.49
CA ASN A 574 -9.20 -10.58 3.62
C ASN A 574 -10.68 -10.54 4.02
N ALA A 575 -10.98 -10.56 5.32
CA ALA A 575 -12.36 -10.43 5.80
C ALA A 575 -12.98 -9.08 5.40
N ALA A 576 -12.21 -7.99 5.51
CA ALA A 576 -12.65 -6.67 5.04
C ALA A 576 -12.87 -6.64 3.52
N MET A 577 -11.95 -7.22 2.74
CA MET A 577 -12.07 -7.31 1.28
C MET A 577 -13.29 -8.13 0.85
N VAL A 578 -13.58 -9.24 1.54
CA VAL A 578 -14.77 -10.06 1.29
C VAL A 578 -16.05 -9.24 1.50
N GLN A 579 -16.10 -8.42 2.55
CA GLN A 579 -17.25 -7.56 2.82
C GLN A 579 -17.42 -6.46 1.75
N GLU A 580 -16.32 -5.86 1.32
CA GLU A 580 -16.30 -4.84 0.25
C GLU A 580 -16.70 -5.44 -1.10
N ALA A 581 -16.16 -6.61 -1.44
CA ALA A 581 -16.47 -7.34 -2.67
C ALA A 581 -17.94 -7.74 -2.72
N THR A 582 -18.49 -8.25 -1.61
CA THR A 582 -19.93 -8.58 -1.48
C THR A 582 -20.79 -7.35 -1.73
N THR A 583 -20.45 -6.22 -1.13
CA THR A 583 -21.17 -4.94 -1.31
C THR A 583 -21.11 -4.46 -2.76
N THR A 584 -19.92 -4.54 -3.37
CA THR A 584 -19.71 -4.15 -4.77
C THR A 584 -20.53 -5.01 -5.72
N MET A 585 -20.58 -6.32 -5.52
CA MET A 585 -21.38 -7.22 -6.36
C MET A 585 -22.88 -7.00 -6.19
N GLN A 586 -23.33 -6.64 -4.99
CA GLN A 586 -24.71 -6.23 -4.77
C GLN A 586 -25.05 -5.00 -5.63
N HIS A 587 -24.19 -3.99 -5.63
CA HIS A 587 -24.35 -2.78 -6.43
C HIS A 587 -24.32 -3.05 -7.95
N VAL A 588 -23.43 -3.92 -8.42
CA VAL A 588 -23.35 -4.30 -9.84
C VAL A 588 -24.59 -5.08 -10.27
N SER A 589 -25.05 -6.05 -9.46
CA SER A 589 -26.26 -6.81 -9.73
C SER A 589 -27.50 -5.90 -9.77
N ASP A 590 -27.64 -4.97 -8.81
CA ASP A 590 -28.76 -4.02 -8.80
C ASP A 590 -28.71 -3.04 -9.99
N SER A 591 -27.51 -2.59 -10.37
CA SER A 591 -27.32 -1.74 -11.55
C SER A 591 -27.67 -2.47 -12.85
N SER A 592 -27.28 -3.75 -12.96
CA SER A 592 -27.61 -4.58 -14.11
C SER A 592 -29.12 -4.84 -14.22
N ARG A 593 -29.79 -5.19 -13.11
CA ARG A 593 -31.26 -5.32 -13.07
C ARG A 593 -31.97 -4.04 -13.47
N LYS A 594 -31.48 -2.90 -13.00
CA LYS A 594 -32.03 -1.59 -13.37
C LYS A 594 -31.84 -1.29 -14.86
N LEU A 595 -30.68 -1.64 -15.43
CA LEU A 595 -30.41 -1.48 -16.86
C LEU A 595 -31.32 -2.39 -17.70
N ALA A 596 -31.47 -3.65 -17.31
CA ALA A 596 -32.41 -4.59 -17.93
C ALA A 596 -33.86 -4.09 -17.85
N GLN A 597 -34.26 -3.49 -16.72
CA GLN A 597 -35.59 -2.90 -16.55
C GLN A 597 -35.80 -1.68 -17.47
N LEU A 598 -34.80 -0.80 -17.62
CA LEU A 598 -34.85 0.35 -18.53
C LEU A 598 -34.95 -0.10 -19.98
N ILE A 599 -34.17 -1.11 -20.38
CA ILE A 599 -34.24 -1.69 -21.73
C ILE A 599 -35.56 -2.41 -21.96
N GLY A 600 -36.11 -3.06 -20.93
CA GLY A 600 -37.41 -3.73 -20.97
C GLY A 600 -38.61 -2.80 -21.21
N GLN A 601 -38.43 -1.48 -21.13
CA GLN A 601 -39.44 -0.50 -21.55
C GLN A 601 -39.60 -0.43 -23.07
N PHE A 602 -38.59 -0.86 -23.82
CA PHE A 602 -38.62 -0.89 -25.27
C PHE A 602 -39.15 -2.24 -25.77
N GLN A 603 -40.09 -2.21 -26.70
CA GLN A 603 -40.48 -3.41 -27.45
C GLN A 603 -39.43 -3.67 -28.52
N LEU A 604 -38.63 -4.69 -28.28
CA LEU A 604 -37.60 -5.16 -29.18
C LEU A 604 -38.15 -6.35 -29.95
N GLU A 605 -37.74 -6.50 -31.22
CA GLU A 605 -38.00 -7.74 -31.94
C GLU A 605 -37.46 -8.88 -31.09
N ALA A 606 -38.28 -9.91 -30.87
CA ALA A 606 -37.85 -11.11 -30.19
C ALA A 606 -36.78 -11.75 -31.07
N GLY A 607 -35.52 -11.38 -30.83
CA GLY A 607 -34.37 -11.95 -31.49
C GLY A 607 -34.54 -13.46 -31.48
N GLY A 608 -34.70 -14.04 -32.66
CA GLY A 608 -34.88 -15.46 -32.82
C GLY A 608 -33.82 -16.16 -31.99
N ARG A 609 -34.27 -16.95 -31.01
CA ARG A 609 -33.44 -17.84 -30.21
C ARG A 609 -32.37 -18.44 -31.13
N ALA A 610 -31.12 -18.04 -30.92
CA ALA A 610 -29.98 -18.76 -31.47
C ALA A 610 -30.17 -20.22 -31.07
N ALA A 611 -30.29 -21.09 -32.07
CA ALA A 611 -30.43 -22.51 -31.89
C ALA A 611 -29.26 -23.01 -31.02
N GLN A 612 -29.58 -23.52 -29.83
CA GLN A 612 -28.62 -24.22 -28.98
C GLN A 612 -27.93 -25.31 -29.81
N PRO A 613 -26.59 -25.40 -29.83
CA PRO A 613 -25.93 -26.57 -30.35
C PRO A 613 -26.28 -27.74 -29.43
N MET A 614 -26.99 -28.70 -30.00
CA MET A 614 -27.37 -29.96 -29.40
C MET A 614 -26.09 -30.65 -28.86
N ARG A 615 -25.92 -30.63 -27.53
CA ARG A 615 -24.90 -31.45 -26.85
C ARG A 615 -25.21 -32.92 -27.16
N MET A 616 -24.38 -33.54 -27.99
CA MET A 616 -24.34 -35.00 -28.05
C MET A 616 -23.87 -35.52 -26.70
N ALA A 617 -24.69 -36.39 -26.12
CA ALA A 617 -24.31 -37.19 -24.97
C ALA A 617 -23.18 -38.15 -25.36
N SER A 618 -22.16 -38.21 -24.51
CA SER A 618 -21.20 -39.31 -24.41
C SER A 618 -20.93 -39.57 -22.95
#